data_AF-A0A395GRL3-F1
#
_entry.id   AF-A0A395GRL3-F1
#
_cell.length_a   1.000
_cell.length_b   1.000
_cell.length_c   1.000
_cell.angle_alpha   90.00
_cell.angle_beta   90.00
_cell.angle_gamma   90.00
#
_symmetry.space_group_name_H-M   'P 1'
#
loop_
_entity.id
_entity.type
_entity.pdbx_description
1 polymer ?
#
loop_
_entity_poly.entity_id
_entity_poly.type
_entity_poly.pdbx_seq_one_letter_code
_entity_poly.pdbx_strand_id
1 'polypeptide(L)'
;MRKIAKLAADASCRCYPFHPPDLQSKIALFFTYFFTIDDLIRDFPTEAQNFRRDVLQQKPLSPVFESCRERLIDLDGYYDPYSADMVSKSVPRVLTSFRINFRFKTGLPEALIYLLAPRSVFGAESTRYLVQLAPELAVIINGINDILSFYKEVMVAQEPVNFVQHFAMVKGESVVEALEGVVERVVGCLGNGRRVVAGWPLLRGYVEAFV
;
A
#
# COMPACT_ATOMS: atom_id res chain seq x y z
N MET A 1 8.22 -16.41 -8.80
CA MET A 1 7.66 -15.48 -9.82
C MET A 1 6.24 -15.79 -10.28
N ARG A 2 5.90 -16.96 -10.85
CA ARG A 2 4.53 -17.22 -11.41
C ARG A 2 3.37 -17.03 -10.40
N LYS A 3 3.57 -17.37 -9.12
CA LYS A 3 2.58 -17.15 -8.06
C LYS A 3 2.39 -15.66 -7.71
N ILE A 4 3.50 -14.91 -7.58
CA ILE A 4 3.49 -13.48 -7.27
C ILE A 4 2.79 -12.68 -8.38
N ALA A 5 3.12 -12.95 -9.64
CA ALA A 5 2.49 -12.27 -10.79
C ALA A 5 0.97 -12.51 -10.82
N LYS A 6 0.51 -13.73 -10.52
CA LYS A 6 -0.92 -14.04 -10.44
C LYS A 6 -1.60 -13.29 -9.28
N LEU A 7 -0.96 -13.24 -8.10
CA LEU A 7 -1.47 -12.50 -6.95
C LEU A 7 -1.56 -11.01 -7.25
N ALA A 8 -0.53 -10.44 -7.87
CA ALA A 8 -0.49 -9.03 -8.23
C ALA A 8 -1.55 -8.66 -9.28
N ALA A 9 -1.80 -9.54 -10.26
CA ALA A 9 -2.88 -9.36 -11.22
C ALA A 9 -4.26 -9.42 -10.56
N ASP A 10 -4.50 -10.41 -9.70
CA ASP A 10 -5.79 -10.54 -8.98
C ASP A 10 -6.03 -9.35 -8.04
N ALA A 11 -5.00 -8.92 -7.30
CA ALA A 11 -5.06 -7.74 -6.44
C ALA A 11 -5.36 -6.46 -7.25
N SER A 12 -4.68 -6.27 -8.39
CA SER A 12 -4.94 -5.12 -9.25
C SER A 12 -6.39 -5.09 -9.76
N CYS A 13 -6.91 -6.22 -10.27
CA CYS A 13 -8.27 -6.30 -10.78
C CYS A 13 -9.34 -6.14 -9.69
N ARG A 14 -9.10 -6.66 -8.47
CA ARG A 14 -10.06 -6.59 -7.36
C ARG A 14 -10.07 -5.24 -6.68
N CYS A 15 -8.90 -4.65 -6.44
CA CYS A 15 -8.79 -3.36 -5.77
C CYS A 15 -9.14 -2.20 -6.71
N TYR A 16 -8.90 -2.34 -8.03
CA TYR A 16 -9.15 -1.26 -9.01
C TYR A 16 -10.05 -1.75 -10.16
N PRO A 17 -11.28 -2.23 -9.88
CA PRO A 17 -12.12 -2.87 -10.89
C PRO A 17 -12.61 -1.92 -11.98
N PHE A 18 -12.60 -0.61 -11.72
CA PHE A 18 -13.02 0.42 -12.68
C PHE A 18 -11.88 1.00 -13.51
N HIS A 19 -10.65 0.56 -13.30
CA HIS A 19 -9.51 0.97 -14.13
C HIS A 19 -9.53 0.24 -15.47
N PRO A 20 -9.08 0.88 -16.56
CA PRO A 20 -8.96 0.19 -17.84
C PRO A 20 -7.94 -0.97 -17.75
N PRO A 21 -8.11 -2.06 -18.53
CA PRO A 21 -7.26 -3.24 -18.44
C PRO A 21 -5.76 -2.97 -18.61
N ASP A 22 -5.39 -2.00 -19.45
CA ASP A 22 -4.00 -1.56 -19.61
C ASP A 22 -3.43 -1.01 -18.30
N LEU A 23 -4.17 -0.12 -17.62
CA LEU A 23 -3.75 0.44 -16.34
C LEU A 23 -3.74 -0.60 -15.22
N GLN A 24 -4.71 -1.52 -15.19
CA GLN A 24 -4.68 -2.65 -14.26
C GLN A 24 -3.42 -3.50 -14.45
N SER A 25 -2.99 -3.72 -15.70
CA SER A 25 -1.76 -4.46 -16.01
C SER A 25 -0.51 -3.75 -15.48
N LYS A 26 -0.44 -2.41 -15.62
CA LYS A 26 0.66 -1.60 -15.07
C LYS A 26 0.69 -1.61 -13.55
N ILE A 27 -0.47 -1.50 -12.90
CA ILE A 27 -0.59 -1.63 -11.43
C ILE A 27 -0.17 -3.04 -10.99
N ALA A 28 -0.53 -4.08 -11.72
CA ALA A 28 -0.13 -5.45 -11.42
C ALA A 28 1.39 -5.64 -11.53
N LEU A 29 2.05 -4.99 -12.49
CA LEU A 29 3.51 -4.98 -12.56
C LEU A 29 4.12 -4.29 -11.33
N PHE A 30 3.60 -3.12 -10.94
CA PHE A 30 4.02 -2.43 -9.73
C PHE A 30 3.87 -3.31 -8.47
N PHE A 31 2.71 -3.95 -8.30
CA PHE A 31 2.47 -4.90 -7.20
C PHE A 31 3.40 -6.11 -7.24
N THR A 32 3.76 -6.59 -8.42
CA THR A 32 4.74 -7.68 -8.56
C THR A 32 6.09 -7.26 -7.99
N TYR A 33 6.56 -6.05 -8.26
CA TYR A 33 7.79 -5.52 -7.65
C TYR A 33 7.64 -5.34 -6.15
N PHE A 34 6.51 -4.80 -5.68
CA PHE A 34 6.28 -4.65 -4.25
C PHE A 34 6.35 -5.98 -3.50
N PHE A 35 5.59 -7.00 -3.92
CA PHE A 35 5.61 -8.31 -3.28
C PHE A 35 6.98 -8.98 -3.37
N THR A 36 7.67 -8.81 -4.51
CA THR A 36 9.04 -9.33 -4.66
C THR A 36 10.01 -8.63 -3.72
N ILE A 37 9.88 -7.31 -3.55
CA ILE A 37 10.68 -6.53 -2.60
C ILE A 37 10.35 -6.98 -1.18
N ASP A 38 9.09 -7.07 -0.79
CA ASP A 38 8.68 -7.49 0.56
C ASP A 38 9.27 -8.86 0.95
N ASP A 39 9.25 -9.83 0.01
CA ASP A 39 9.81 -11.17 0.20
C ASP A 39 11.36 -11.18 0.22
N LEU A 40 12.01 -10.41 -0.66
CA LEU A 40 13.47 -10.51 -0.92
C LEU A 40 14.31 -9.40 -0.29
N ILE A 41 13.70 -8.39 0.34
CA ILE A 41 14.45 -7.23 0.86
C ILE A 41 15.49 -7.62 1.92
N ARG A 42 15.28 -8.76 2.60
CA ARG A 42 16.24 -9.33 3.55
C ARG A 42 17.53 -9.78 2.89
N ASP A 43 17.49 -10.11 1.60
CA ASP A 43 18.65 -10.54 0.82
C ASP A 43 19.47 -9.35 0.27
N PHE A 44 18.88 -8.15 0.20
CA PHE A 44 19.50 -6.93 -0.33
C PHE A 44 19.42 -5.73 0.64
N PRO A 45 19.83 -5.87 1.91
CA PRO A 45 19.56 -4.87 2.93
C PRO A 45 20.34 -3.57 2.72
N THR A 46 21.50 -3.62 2.07
CA THR A 46 22.35 -2.46 1.81
C THR A 46 21.82 -1.66 0.62
N GLU A 47 21.45 -2.34 -0.44
CA GLU A 47 20.86 -1.75 -1.65
C GLU A 47 19.52 -1.10 -1.33
N ALA A 48 18.66 -1.74 -0.53
CA ALA A 48 17.41 -1.15 -0.09
C ALA A 48 17.61 0.14 0.74
N GLN A 49 18.59 0.15 1.65
CA GLN A 49 18.92 1.35 2.45
C GLN A 49 19.52 2.47 1.60
N ASN A 50 20.32 2.12 0.60
CA ASN A 50 20.99 3.10 -0.25
C ASN A 50 20.12 3.54 -1.42
N PHE A 51 19.03 2.85 -1.75
CA PHE A 51 18.18 3.12 -2.92
C PHE A 51 17.90 4.61 -3.13
N ARG A 52 17.38 5.31 -2.12
CA ARG A 52 17.11 6.75 -2.23
C ARG A 52 18.38 7.55 -2.54
N ARG A 53 19.48 7.26 -1.82
CA ARG A 53 20.76 7.96 -2.00
C ARG A 53 21.29 7.71 -3.41
N ASP A 54 21.24 6.48 -3.87
CA ASP A 54 21.79 6.07 -5.17
C ASP A 54 20.96 6.66 -6.32
N VAL A 55 19.63 6.72 -6.20
CA VAL A 55 18.77 7.46 -7.13
C VAL A 55 19.16 8.94 -7.19
N LEU A 56 19.31 9.62 -6.04
CA LEU A 56 19.66 11.05 -5.99
C LEU A 56 21.08 11.33 -6.52
N GLN A 57 21.99 10.39 -6.34
CA GLN A 57 23.38 10.48 -6.83
C GLN A 57 23.53 9.97 -8.27
N GLN A 58 22.45 9.53 -8.92
CA GLN A 58 22.46 8.93 -10.26
C GLN A 58 23.43 7.74 -10.37
N LYS A 59 23.56 6.98 -9.30
CA LYS A 59 24.35 5.74 -9.30
C LYS A 59 23.57 4.61 -9.96
N PRO A 60 24.27 3.63 -10.56
CA PRO A 60 23.63 2.41 -11.05
C PRO A 60 22.86 1.70 -9.93
N LEU A 61 21.60 1.35 -10.19
CA LEU A 61 20.78 0.55 -9.30
C LEU A 61 20.95 -0.95 -9.65
N SER A 62 20.60 -1.84 -8.72
CA SER A 62 20.49 -3.26 -9.06
C SER A 62 19.38 -3.47 -10.10
N PRO A 63 19.44 -4.54 -10.91
CA PRO A 63 18.44 -4.76 -11.96
C PRO A 63 16.99 -4.72 -11.47
N VAL A 64 16.72 -5.24 -10.26
CA VAL A 64 15.37 -5.23 -9.65
C VAL A 64 14.91 -3.80 -9.35
N PHE A 65 15.78 -2.97 -8.78
CA PHE A 65 15.46 -1.59 -8.43
C PHE A 65 15.41 -0.67 -9.65
N GLU A 66 16.21 -0.96 -10.66
CA GLU A 66 16.15 -0.28 -11.96
C GLU A 66 14.81 -0.53 -12.65
N SER A 67 14.39 -1.80 -12.76
CA SER A 67 13.08 -2.10 -13.35
C SER A 67 11.92 -1.59 -12.50
N CYS A 68 12.05 -1.56 -11.16
CA CYS A 68 11.04 -0.92 -10.29
C CYS A 68 10.91 0.57 -10.61
N ARG A 69 12.03 1.29 -10.80
CA ARG A 69 12.05 2.70 -11.21
C ARG A 69 11.34 2.90 -12.55
N GLU A 70 11.63 2.07 -13.56
CA GLU A 70 10.98 2.15 -14.86
C GLU A 70 9.46 1.98 -14.77
N ARG A 71 8.96 1.10 -13.89
CA ARG A 71 7.50 0.92 -13.68
C ARG A 71 6.86 2.11 -12.99
N LEU A 72 7.56 2.78 -12.08
CA LEU A 72 7.06 4.03 -11.48
C LEU A 72 6.92 5.13 -12.55
N ILE A 73 7.92 5.26 -13.43
CA ILE A 73 7.88 6.21 -14.55
C ILE A 73 6.72 5.90 -15.50
N ASP A 74 6.47 4.62 -15.80
CA ASP A 74 5.35 4.19 -16.65
C ASP A 74 3.98 4.52 -16.03
N LEU A 75 3.86 4.49 -14.70
CA LEU A 75 2.63 4.85 -13.99
C LEU A 75 2.42 6.37 -13.90
N ASP A 76 3.49 7.17 -13.89
CA ASP A 76 3.44 8.64 -13.72
C ASP A 76 2.43 9.31 -14.67
N GLY A 77 2.44 8.89 -15.93
CA GLY A 77 1.56 9.43 -16.97
C GLY A 77 0.07 9.14 -16.80
N TYR A 78 -0.35 8.34 -15.81
CA TYR A 78 -1.75 7.99 -15.58
C TYR A 78 -2.40 8.73 -14.42
N TYR A 79 -1.62 9.47 -13.62
CA TYR A 79 -2.09 10.13 -12.41
C TYR A 79 -1.79 11.63 -12.45
N ASP A 80 -2.45 12.39 -11.57
CA ASP A 80 -2.04 13.78 -11.34
C ASP A 80 -0.67 13.82 -10.61
N PRO A 81 0.09 14.92 -10.71
CA PRO A 81 1.44 14.99 -10.15
C PRO A 81 1.52 14.65 -8.66
N TYR A 82 0.53 15.06 -7.86
CA TYR A 82 0.54 14.75 -6.43
C TYR A 82 0.31 13.27 -6.19
N SER A 83 -0.66 12.65 -6.86
CA SER A 83 -0.90 11.20 -6.75
C SER A 83 0.32 10.39 -7.22
N ALA A 84 0.94 10.79 -8.34
CA ALA A 84 2.17 10.16 -8.84
C ALA A 84 3.34 10.28 -7.85
N ASP A 85 3.51 11.44 -7.21
CA ASP A 85 4.50 11.65 -6.14
C ASP A 85 4.23 10.75 -4.93
N MET A 86 2.97 10.60 -4.52
CA MET A 86 2.59 9.74 -3.40
C MET A 86 2.86 8.26 -3.68
N VAL A 87 2.61 7.79 -4.91
CA VAL A 87 2.98 6.43 -5.33
C VAL A 87 4.51 6.26 -5.34
N SER A 88 5.21 7.19 -5.99
CA SER A 88 6.68 7.13 -6.15
C SER A 88 7.43 7.20 -4.82
N LYS A 89 7.03 8.09 -3.90
CA LYS A 89 7.67 8.23 -2.58
C LYS A 89 7.43 7.02 -1.67
N SER A 90 6.40 6.22 -1.93
CA SER A 90 6.06 5.08 -1.09
C SER A 90 7.11 3.95 -1.17
N VAL A 91 7.74 3.79 -2.34
CA VAL A 91 8.79 2.77 -2.55
C VAL A 91 10.00 2.98 -1.63
N PRO A 92 10.72 4.12 -1.65
CA PRO A 92 11.86 4.33 -0.75
C PRO A 92 11.45 4.31 0.73
N ARG A 93 10.20 4.66 1.06
CA ARG A 93 9.69 4.57 2.44
C ARG A 93 9.64 3.12 2.91
N VAL A 94 9.15 2.18 2.10
CA VAL A 94 9.18 0.74 2.43
C VAL A 94 10.61 0.23 2.50
N LEU A 95 11.43 0.56 1.49
CA LEU A 95 12.82 0.09 1.40
C LEU A 95 13.70 0.53 2.58
N THR A 96 13.38 1.65 3.22
CA THR A 96 14.11 2.12 4.40
C THR A 96 13.51 1.63 5.72
N SER A 97 12.25 1.17 5.71
CA SER A 97 11.51 0.85 6.93
C SER A 97 11.38 -0.64 7.21
N PHE A 98 11.75 -1.51 6.26
CA PHE A 98 11.69 -2.96 6.44
C PHE A 98 12.46 -3.46 7.67
N ARG A 99 13.55 -2.80 8.08
CA ARG A 99 14.34 -3.20 9.26
C ARG A 99 13.71 -2.86 10.59
N ILE A 100 12.81 -1.89 10.62
CA ILE A 100 12.20 -1.40 11.86
C ILE A 100 10.77 -1.92 12.06
N ASN A 101 10.29 -2.82 11.17
CA ASN A 101 8.95 -3.41 11.18
C ASN A 101 7.84 -2.40 11.49
N PHE A 102 8.01 -1.16 11.02
CA PHE A 102 7.10 -0.08 11.37
C PHE A 102 5.93 -0.08 10.39
N ARG A 103 4.79 -0.59 10.84
CA ARG A 103 3.62 -0.94 10.03
C ARG A 103 3.15 0.15 9.06
N PHE A 104 3.03 1.39 9.53
CA PHE A 104 2.64 2.55 8.69
C PHE A 104 3.61 2.83 7.54
N LYS A 105 4.82 2.29 7.59
CA LYS A 105 5.84 2.46 6.56
C LYS A 105 6.07 1.22 5.70
N THR A 106 5.55 0.04 6.07
CA THR A 106 5.72 -1.21 5.30
C THR A 106 4.52 -1.57 4.43
N GLY A 107 3.29 -1.14 4.78
CA GLY A 107 2.07 -1.55 4.06
C GLY A 107 1.72 -0.79 2.78
N LEU A 108 2.57 0.13 2.29
CA LEU A 108 2.30 0.99 1.12
C LEU A 108 0.90 1.66 1.06
N PRO A 109 0.29 2.12 2.17
CA PRO A 109 -1.07 2.64 2.11
C PRO A 109 -1.18 3.83 1.14
N GLU A 110 -0.17 4.72 1.11
CA GLU A 110 -0.16 5.88 0.22
C GLU A 110 -0.22 5.45 -1.25
N ALA A 111 0.66 4.55 -1.72
CA ALA A 111 0.61 4.08 -3.10
C ALA A 111 -0.75 3.45 -3.44
N LEU A 112 -1.30 2.61 -2.57
CA LEU A 112 -2.59 1.96 -2.80
C LEU A 112 -3.75 2.98 -2.90
N ILE A 113 -3.74 4.00 -2.06
CA ILE A 113 -4.77 5.04 -2.04
C ILE A 113 -4.71 5.90 -3.31
N TYR A 114 -3.53 6.37 -3.68
CA TYR A 114 -3.40 7.33 -4.78
C TYR A 114 -3.49 6.69 -6.18
N LEU A 115 -3.40 5.36 -6.25
CA LEU A 115 -3.78 4.63 -7.45
C LEU A 115 -5.31 4.63 -7.69
N LEU A 116 -6.16 5.04 -6.73
CA LEU A 116 -7.62 5.06 -6.92
C LEU A 116 -8.12 6.09 -7.93
N ALA A 117 -7.39 7.19 -8.13
CA ALA A 117 -7.86 8.31 -8.95
C ALA A 117 -7.01 8.51 -10.21
N PRO A 118 -7.18 7.68 -11.26
CA PRO A 118 -6.52 7.92 -12.54
C PRO A 118 -7.00 9.24 -13.15
N ARG A 119 -6.08 10.00 -13.73
CA ARG A 119 -6.36 11.33 -14.30
C ARG A 119 -7.35 11.32 -15.47
N SER A 120 -7.55 10.15 -16.09
CA SER A 120 -8.54 9.95 -17.16
C SER A 120 -9.99 10.04 -16.68
N VAL A 121 -10.21 9.81 -15.38
CA VAL A 121 -11.53 9.85 -14.74
C VAL A 121 -11.63 11.03 -13.78
N PHE A 122 -10.52 11.38 -13.15
CA PHE A 122 -10.46 12.31 -12.03
C PHE A 122 -9.60 13.54 -12.34
N GLY A 123 -10.15 14.74 -12.13
CA GLY A 123 -9.40 16.00 -12.21
C GLY A 123 -8.78 16.42 -10.86
N ALA A 124 -8.03 17.51 -10.81
CA ALA A 124 -7.28 17.95 -9.62
C ALA A 124 -8.11 18.10 -8.32
N GLU A 125 -9.40 18.47 -8.41
CA GLU A 125 -10.31 18.52 -7.24
C GLU A 125 -10.44 17.16 -6.54
N SER A 126 -10.33 16.08 -7.31
CA SER A 126 -10.39 14.70 -6.82
C SER A 126 -9.31 14.38 -5.80
N THR A 127 -8.10 14.86 -6.12
CA THR A 127 -6.92 14.69 -5.29
C THR A 127 -7.11 15.33 -3.93
N ARG A 128 -7.81 16.48 -3.85
CA ARG A 128 -8.11 17.15 -2.56
C ARG A 128 -9.00 16.30 -1.65
N TYR A 129 -9.99 15.60 -2.20
CA TYR A 129 -10.83 14.69 -1.41
C TYR A 129 -10.06 13.42 -1.04
N LEU A 130 -9.26 12.87 -1.96
CA LEU A 130 -8.38 11.74 -1.64
C LEU A 130 -7.40 12.07 -0.53
N VAL A 131 -6.81 13.28 -0.51
CA VAL A 131 -5.93 13.73 0.57
C VAL A 131 -6.64 13.73 1.92
N GLN A 132 -7.90 14.19 1.97
CA GLN A 132 -8.70 14.18 3.20
C GLN A 132 -9.10 12.77 3.64
N LEU A 133 -9.33 11.88 2.67
CA LEU A 133 -9.72 10.49 2.91
C LEU A 133 -8.52 9.58 3.25
N ALA A 134 -7.31 9.94 2.79
CA ALA A 134 -6.12 9.11 2.88
C ALA A 134 -5.79 8.62 4.31
N PRO A 135 -5.94 9.41 5.38
CA PRO A 135 -5.71 8.92 6.75
C PRO A 135 -6.64 7.76 7.12
N GLU A 136 -7.91 7.82 6.72
CA GLU A 136 -8.90 6.78 7.01
C GLU A 136 -8.60 5.53 6.18
N LEU A 137 -8.34 5.68 4.87
CA LEU A 137 -7.98 4.54 4.02
C LEU A 137 -6.67 3.89 4.45
N ALA A 138 -5.69 4.65 4.94
CA ALA A 138 -4.43 4.08 5.42
C ALA A 138 -4.65 3.17 6.64
N VAL A 139 -5.59 3.51 7.52
CA VAL A 139 -5.97 2.65 8.65
C VAL A 139 -6.75 1.43 8.15
N ILE A 140 -7.69 1.62 7.22
CA ILE A 140 -8.48 0.52 6.65
C ILE A 140 -7.59 -0.52 5.96
N ILE A 141 -6.72 -0.07 5.06
CA ILE A 141 -5.83 -0.95 4.28
C ILE A 141 -4.91 -1.76 5.19
N ASN A 142 -4.20 -1.10 6.10
CA ASN A 142 -3.30 -1.79 7.01
C ASN A 142 -4.06 -2.68 7.99
N GLY A 143 -5.15 -2.17 8.58
CA GLY A 143 -5.94 -2.90 9.55
C GLY A 143 -6.61 -4.15 8.97
N ILE A 144 -7.20 -4.06 7.76
CA ILE A 144 -7.73 -5.24 7.06
C ILE A 144 -6.61 -6.25 6.81
N ASN A 145 -5.45 -5.81 6.33
CA ASN A 145 -4.34 -6.71 6.12
C ASN A 145 -3.90 -7.37 7.44
N ASP A 146 -3.77 -6.63 8.54
CA ASP A 146 -3.42 -7.16 9.87
C ASP A 146 -4.45 -8.16 10.38
N ILE A 147 -5.75 -7.88 10.23
CA ILE A 147 -6.84 -8.78 10.65
C ILE A 147 -6.80 -10.08 9.83
N LEU A 148 -6.67 -9.98 8.51
CA LEU A 148 -6.71 -11.14 7.62
C LEU A 148 -5.42 -11.97 7.67
N SER A 149 -4.26 -11.32 7.88
CA SER A 149 -2.97 -12.01 7.98
C SER A 149 -2.71 -12.59 9.36
N PHE A 150 -3.38 -12.09 10.41
CA PHE A 150 -3.15 -12.47 11.81
C PHE A 150 -3.05 -13.99 12.02
N TYR A 151 -4.01 -14.76 11.52
CA TYR A 151 -4.00 -16.22 11.66
C TYR A 151 -2.77 -16.86 11.01
N LYS A 152 -2.43 -16.44 9.79
CA LYS A 152 -1.26 -16.95 9.06
C LYS A 152 0.03 -16.58 9.81
N GLU A 153 0.16 -15.35 10.26
CA GLU A 153 1.38 -14.86 10.93
C GLU A 153 1.61 -15.58 12.25
N VAL A 154 0.56 -15.76 13.07
CA VAL A 154 0.67 -16.42 14.37
C VAL A 154 0.78 -17.93 14.24
N MET A 155 -0.11 -18.57 13.48
CA MET A 155 -0.24 -20.04 13.50
C MET A 155 0.65 -20.75 12.48
N VAL A 156 0.93 -20.12 11.33
CA VAL A 156 1.66 -20.77 10.23
C VAL A 156 3.11 -20.33 10.21
N ALA A 157 3.34 -19.01 10.20
CA ALA A 157 4.67 -18.44 10.11
C ALA A 157 5.38 -18.33 11.47
N GLN A 158 4.63 -18.45 12.58
CA GLN A 158 5.13 -18.28 13.95
C GLN A 158 5.98 -17.00 14.07
N GLU A 159 5.48 -15.92 13.46
CA GLU A 159 6.19 -14.66 13.46
C GLU A 159 6.34 -14.17 14.91
N PRO A 160 7.56 -13.82 15.32
CA PRO A 160 7.84 -13.57 16.73
C PRO A 160 7.09 -12.35 17.25
N VAL A 161 6.87 -11.34 16.41
CA VAL A 161 6.04 -10.18 16.73
C VAL A 161 5.39 -9.60 15.47
N ASN A 162 4.06 -9.67 15.37
CA ASN A 162 3.27 -8.94 14.37
C ASN A 162 2.66 -7.65 14.93
N PHE A 163 1.91 -6.92 14.10
CA PHE A 163 1.32 -5.64 14.50
C PHE A 163 0.38 -5.77 15.72
N VAL A 164 -0.52 -6.77 15.72
CA VAL A 164 -1.50 -6.97 16.79
C VAL A 164 -0.81 -7.32 18.11
N GLN A 165 0.21 -8.18 18.07
CA GLN A 165 1.02 -8.51 19.25
C GLN A 165 1.80 -7.29 19.76
N HIS A 166 2.41 -6.50 18.86
CA HIS A 166 3.04 -5.23 19.23
C HIS A 166 2.06 -4.26 19.88
N PHE A 167 0.85 -4.14 19.33
CA PHE A 167 -0.19 -3.27 19.86
C PHE A 167 -0.66 -3.71 21.26
N ALA A 168 -0.87 -5.02 21.45
CA ALA A 168 -1.18 -5.62 22.75
C ALA A 168 -0.11 -5.29 23.80
N MET A 169 1.17 -5.48 23.45
CA MET A 169 2.30 -5.18 24.34
C MET A 169 2.36 -3.70 24.72
N VAL A 170 2.19 -2.79 23.77
CA VAL A 170 2.24 -1.34 24.01
C VAL A 170 1.12 -0.89 24.93
N LYS A 171 -0.07 -1.50 24.82
CA LYS A 171 -1.23 -1.15 25.62
C LYS A 171 -1.36 -1.92 26.93
N GLY A 172 -0.60 -3.00 27.11
CA GLY A 172 -0.78 -3.91 28.24
C GLY A 172 -2.10 -4.70 28.18
N GLU A 173 -2.62 -4.94 26.97
CA GLU A 173 -3.85 -5.68 26.70
C GLU A 173 -3.53 -7.12 26.28
N SER A 174 -4.52 -8.02 26.34
CA SER A 174 -4.40 -9.33 25.70
C SER A 174 -4.38 -9.20 24.17
N VAL A 175 -3.86 -10.22 23.48
CA VAL A 175 -3.81 -10.24 22.01
C VAL A 175 -5.22 -10.21 21.39
N VAL A 176 -6.21 -10.80 22.08
CA VAL A 176 -7.62 -10.80 21.61
C VAL A 176 -8.22 -9.40 21.73
N GLU A 177 -8.07 -8.75 22.89
CA GLU A 177 -8.54 -7.37 23.09
C GLU A 177 -7.87 -6.40 22.10
N ALA A 178 -6.57 -6.58 21.85
CA ALA A 178 -5.83 -5.82 20.85
C ALA A 178 -6.40 -6.02 19.44
N LEU A 179 -6.74 -7.26 19.05
CA LEU A 179 -7.35 -7.56 17.76
C LEU A 179 -8.74 -6.94 17.63
N GLU A 180 -9.57 -7.03 18.66
CA GLU A 180 -10.89 -6.38 18.74
C GLU A 180 -10.75 -4.86 18.57
N GLY A 181 -9.78 -4.24 19.25
CA GLY A 181 -9.50 -2.81 19.09
C GLY A 181 -9.04 -2.42 17.68
N VAL A 182 -8.32 -3.29 16.96
CA VAL A 182 -7.98 -3.07 15.55
C VAL A 182 -9.23 -3.13 14.66
N VAL A 183 -10.11 -4.11 14.90
CA VAL A 183 -11.38 -4.26 14.16
C VAL A 183 -12.26 -3.03 14.38
N GLU A 184 -12.47 -2.61 15.63
CA GLU A 184 -13.26 -1.43 15.96
C GLU A 184 -12.72 -0.17 15.27
N ARG A 185 -11.39 -0.01 15.27
CA ARG A 185 -10.74 1.11 14.59
C ARG A 185 -10.99 1.09 13.09
N VAL A 186 -10.87 -0.06 12.43
CA VAL A 186 -11.15 -0.21 10.99
C VAL A 186 -12.62 0.12 10.69
N VAL A 187 -13.56 -0.39 11.48
CA VAL A 187 -15.00 -0.10 11.31
C VAL A 187 -15.29 1.39 11.49
N GLY A 188 -14.68 2.03 12.49
CA GLY A 188 -14.78 3.48 12.70
C GLY A 188 -14.26 4.28 11.50
N CYS A 189 -13.08 3.92 10.99
CA CYS A 189 -12.48 4.55 9.81
C CYS A 189 -13.31 4.36 8.54
N LEU A 190 -13.93 3.19 8.34
CA LEU A 190 -14.89 2.95 7.25
C LEU A 190 -16.08 3.91 7.33
N GLY A 191 -16.67 4.07 8.52
CA GLY A 191 -17.76 5.01 8.75
C GLY A 191 -17.37 6.46 8.51
N ASN A 192 -16.17 6.86 8.93
CA ASN A 192 -15.63 8.20 8.70
C ASN A 192 -15.36 8.44 7.21
N GLY A 193 -14.68 7.50 6.55
CA GLY A 193 -14.33 7.59 5.13
C GLY A 193 -15.56 7.78 4.25
N ARG A 194 -16.63 7.00 4.50
CA ARG A 194 -17.93 7.15 3.82
C ARG A 194 -18.54 8.55 3.98
N ARG A 195 -18.37 9.18 5.14
CA ARG A 195 -18.83 10.56 5.38
C ARG A 195 -17.99 11.58 4.61
N VAL A 196 -16.67 11.42 4.56
CA VAL A 196 -15.76 12.30 3.81
C VAL A 196 -16.12 12.33 2.32
N VAL A 197 -16.47 11.18 1.73
CA VAL A 197 -16.84 11.08 0.30
C VAL A 197 -18.34 11.17 0.03
N ALA A 198 -19.17 11.48 1.03
CA ALA A 198 -20.62 11.50 0.88
C ALA A 198 -21.10 12.49 -0.21
N GLY A 199 -20.42 13.64 -0.30
CA GLY A 199 -20.68 14.66 -1.32
C GLY A 199 -20.11 14.33 -2.70
N TRP A 200 -19.47 13.17 -2.89
CA TRP A 200 -18.79 12.85 -4.13
C TRP A 200 -19.04 11.41 -4.60
N PRO A 201 -20.17 11.17 -5.31
CA PRO A 201 -20.65 9.83 -5.64
C PRO A 201 -19.66 8.98 -6.46
N LEU A 202 -18.93 9.61 -7.38
CA LEU A 202 -17.99 8.90 -8.25
C LEU A 202 -16.82 8.33 -7.45
N LEU A 203 -16.12 9.15 -6.64
CA LEU A 203 -15.04 8.64 -5.79
C LEU A 203 -15.57 7.64 -4.78
N ARG A 204 -16.76 7.88 -4.21
CA ARG A 204 -17.39 6.93 -3.29
C ARG A 204 -17.53 5.56 -3.94
N GLY A 205 -17.96 5.48 -5.20
CA GLY A 205 -18.03 4.22 -5.95
C GLY A 205 -16.67 3.51 -6.04
N TYR A 206 -15.60 4.25 -6.36
CA TYR A 206 -14.24 3.71 -6.42
C TYR A 206 -13.74 3.21 -5.07
N VAL A 207 -14.00 3.97 -4.00
CA VAL A 207 -13.56 3.63 -2.64
C VAL A 207 -14.30 2.39 -2.13
N GLU A 208 -15.62 2.31 -2.29
CA GLU A 208 -16.42 1.15 -1.85
C GLU A 208 -16.11 -0.13 -2.65
N ALA A 209 -15.61 0.01 -3.87
CA ALA A 209 -15.13 -1.14 -4.65
C ALA A 209 -13.71 -1.57 -4.24
N PHE A 210 -12.94 -0.67 -3.62
CA PHE A 210 -11.58 -0.91 -3.18
C PHE A 210 -11.48 -1.54 -1.77
N VAL A 211 -12.37 -1.15 -0.86
CA VAL A 211 -12.42 -1.63 0.55
C VAL A 211 -13.36 -2.81 0.73
#